data_AF-A0A645CDE3-F1
#
_entry.id   AF-A0A645CDE3-F1
#
_cell.length_a   1.000
_cell.length_b   1.000
_cell.length_c   1.000
_cell.angle_alpha   90.00
_cell.angle_beta   90.00
_cell.angle_gamma   90.00
#
_symmetry.space_group_name_H-M   'P 1'
#
loop_
_entity.id
_entity.type
_entity.pdbx_description
1 polymer ?
#
loop_
_entity_poly.entity_id
_entity_poly.type
_entity_poly.pdbx_seq_one_letter_code
_entity_poly.pdbx_strand_id
1 'polypeptide(L)' 'MDKKLVGPAFKDVAAKYKGDAGALDKLATKVKAGGKGAWGEIPMPPNNVTPEEAKKLTTWILAQK' A
#
# COMPACT_ATOMS: atom_id res chain seq x y z
N MET A 1 8.17 12.11 21.50
CA MET A 1 7.97 10.67 21.19
C MET A 1 6.89 10.67 20.14
N ASP A 2 7.24 10.81 18.86
CA ASP A 2 6.25 11.09 17.82
C ASP A 2 6.58 10.26 16.58
N LYS A 3 6.31 8.96 16.66
CA LYS A 3 6.33 8.09 15.48
C LYS A 3 5.04 8.39 14.70
N LYS A 4 5.00 9.55 14.06
CA LYS A 4 3.90 9.95 13.18
C LYS A 4 3.80 8.89 12.10
N LEU A 5 2.71 8.11 12.11
CA LEU A 5 2.43 7.14 11.06
C LEU A 5 2.27 7.96 9.76
N VAL A 6 3.29 7.91 8.92
CA VAL A 6 3.38 8.71 7.68
C VAL A 6 2.55 8.13 6.53
N GLY A 7 1.89 6.99 6.75
CA GLY A 7 1.02 6.31 5.81
C GLY A 7 -0.36 5.99 6.41
N PRO A 8 -1.33 5.64 5.55
CA PRO A 8 -2.67 5.24 5.97
C PRO A 8 -2.63 3.96 6.81
N ALA A 9 -3.66 3.72 7.61
CA ALA A 9 -3.81 2.42 8.25
C ALA A 9 -4.07 1.34 7.18
N PHE A 10 -3.54 0.13 7.36
CA PHE A 10 -3.77 -0.96 6.40
C PHE A 10 -5.25 -1.29 6.22
N LYS A 11 -6.06 -1.11 7.28
CA LYS A 11 -7.52 -1.26 7.24
C LYS A 11 -8.19 -0.24 6.31
N ASP A 12 -7.72 1.02 6.32
CA ASP A 12 -8.22 2.06 5.42
C ASP A 12 -7.85 1.74 3.98
N VAL A 13 -6.64 1.21 3.76
CA VAL A 13 -6.21 0.74 2.44
C VAL A 13 -7.12 -0.40 1.95
N ALA A 14 -7.36 -1.41 2.78
CA ALA A 14 -8.28 -2.49 2.46
C ALA A 14 -9.70 -1.96 2.13
N ALA A 15 -10.21 -1.04 2.94
CA ALA A 15 -11.53 -0.44 2.75
C ALA A 15 -11.63 0.38 1.45
N LYS A 16 -10.64 1.23 1.15
CA LYS A 16 -10.62 2.08 -0.05
C LYS A 16 -10.57 1.28 -1.34
N TYR A 17 -9.85 0.16 -1.35
CA TYR A 17 -9.65 -0.68 -2.52
C TYR A 17 -10.58 -1.92 -2.54
N LYS A 18 -11.51 -2.02 -1.59
CA LYS A 18 -12.48 -3.11 -1.53
C LYS A 18 -13.33 -3.14 -2.80
N GLY A 19 -13.27 -4.25 -3.53
CA GLY A 19 -14.01 -4.45 -4.78
C GLY A 19 -13.29 -3.95 -6.04
N ASP A 20 -12.10 -3.35 -5.95
CA ASP A 20 -11.26 -3.06 -7.12
C ASP A 20 -10.45 -4.30 -7.50
N ALA A 21 -10.85 -4.97 -8.58
CA ALA A 21 -10.16 -6.15 -9.11
C ALA A 21 -8.70 -5.88 -9.52
N GLY A 22 -8.36 -4.62 -9.82
CA GLY A 22 -6.99 -4.19 -10.13
C GLY A 22 -6.21 -3.68 -8.92
N ALA A 23 -6.78 -3.69 -7.71
CA ALA A 23 -6.12 -3.16 -6.52
C ALA A 23 -4.79 -3.86 -6.23
N LEU A 24 -4.75 -5.18 -6.38
CA LEU A 24 -3.57 -5.98 -6.08
C LEU A 24 -2.36 -5.52 -6.92
N ASP A 25 -2.49 -5.46 -8.24
CA ASP A 25 -1.37 -5.10 -9.11
C ASP A 25 -1.00 -3.61 -8.99
N LYS A 26 -1.99 -2.72 -8.83
CA LYS A 26 -1.75 -1.29 -8.61
C LYS A 26 -0.97 -1.05 -7.32
N LEU A 27 -1.40 -1.65 -6.22
CA LEU A 27 -0.77 -1.50 -4.91
C LEU A 27 0.58 -2.22 -4.86
N ALA A 28 0.72 -3.42 -5.44
CA ALA A 28 2.03 -4.09 -5.51
C ALA A 28 3.05 -3.25 -6.28
N THR A 29 2.64 -2.62 -7.39
CA THR A 29 3.48 -1.68 -8.14
C THR A 29 3.84 -0.47 -7.28
N LYS A 30 2.88 0.11 -6.55
CA LYS A 30 3.12 1.23 -5.62
C LYS A 30 4.09 0.83 -4.51
N VAL A 31 3.93 -0.34 -3.88
CA VAL A 31 4.80 -0.84 -2.81
C VAL A 31 6.24 -0.92 -3.29
N LYS A 32 6.46 -1.46 -4.49
CA LYS A 32 7.81 -1.58 -5.07
C LYS A 32 8.38 -0.24 -5.54
N ALA A 33 7.64 0.51 -6.36
CA ALA A 33 8.13 1.73 -7.01
C ALA A 33 8.02 2.99 -6.14
N GLY A 34 7.31 2.90 -5.01
CA GLY A 34 6.87 4.06 -4.26
C GLY A 34 5.65 4.74 -4.89
N GLY A 35 5.15 5.77 -4.24
CA GLY A 35 4.02 6.53 -4.77
C GLY A 35 3.68 7.75 -3.94
N LYS A 36 3.24 8.81 -4.63
CA LYS A 36 2.77 10.06 -4.02
C LYS A 36 1.27 10.26 -4.28
N GLY A 37 0.59 11.01 -3.40
CA GLY A 37 -0.74 11.56 -3.65
C GLY A 37 -1.94 10.63 -3.40
N ALA A 38 -1.74 9.33 -3.24
CA ALA A 38 -2.86 8.39 -3.02
C ALA A 38 -3.50 8.53 -1.63
N TRP A 39 -2.72 8.99 -0.65
CA TRP A 39 -3.08 9.05 0.78
C TRP A 39 -2.62 10.34 1.46
N GLY A 40 -2.15 11.32 0.68
CA GLY A 40 -1.62 12.58 1.17
C GLY A 40 -0.41 13.06 0.37
N GLU A 41 0.16 14.16 0.83
CA GLU A 41 1.29 14.81 0.18
C GLU A 41 2.62 14.08 0.42
N ILE A 42 2.68 13.23 1.44
CA ILE A 42 3.86 12.46 1.81
C ILE A 42 4.05 11.33 0.78
N PRO A 43 5.17 11.34 0.02
CA PRO A 43 5.48 10.25 -0.89
C PRO A 43 5.92 9.01 -0.11
N MET A 44 5.40 7.85 -0.48
CA MET A 44 5.96 6.56 -0.08
C MET A 44 7.22 6.30 -0.90
N PRO A 45 8.39 6.13 -0.28
CA PRO A 45 9.62 5.77 -1.00
C PRO A 45 9.50 4.36 -1.61
N PRO A 46 10.28 4.06 -2.66
CA PRO A 46 10.36 2.70 -3.20
C PRO A 46 10.86 1.73 -2.13
N ASN A 47 10.24 0.55 -2.05
CA ASN A 47 10.69 -0.52 -1.16
C ASN A 47 11.51 -1.53 -1.96
N ASN A 48 12.63 -1.98 -1.39
CA ASN A 48 13.47 -3.01 -1.99
C ASN A 48 12.84 -4.40 -1.78
N VAL A 49 11.77 -4.66 -2.52
CA VAL A 49 11.03 -5.93 -2.52
C VAL A 49 10.90 -6.47 -3.93
N THR A 50 10.89 -7.79 -4.05
CA THR A 50 10.58 -8.48 -5.31
C THR A 50 9.09 -8.27 -5.69
N PRO A 51 8.73 -8.44 -6.97
CA PRO A 51 7.32 -8.39 -7.39
C PRO A 51 6.43 -9.39 -6.63
N GLU A 52 6.97 -10.55 -6.29
CA GLU A 52 6.25 -11.59 -5.54
C GLU A 52 6.00 -11.18 -4.09
N GLU A 53 7.01 -10.62 -3.41
CA GLU A 53 6.86 -10.08 -2.06
C GLU A 53 5.88 -8.90 -2.04
N ALA A 54 5.97 -8.00 -3.02
CA ALA A 54 5.04 -6.88 -3.13
C ALA A 54 3.60 -7.36 -3.29
N LYS A 55 3.35 -8.40 -4.09
CA LYS A 55 2.04 -9.03 -4.22
C LYS A 55 1.58 -9.68 -2.91
N LYS A 56 2.44 -10.47 -2.24
CA LYS A 56 2.12 -11.10 -0.96
C LYS A 56 1.75 -10.08 0.12
N LEU A 57 2.54 -9.02 0.26
CA LEU A 57 2.29 -7.91 1.19
C LEU A 57 0.96 -7.22 0.86
N THR A 58 0.71 -6.94 -0.42
CA THR A 58 -0.52 -6.28 -0.86
C THR A 58 -1.75 -7.15 -0.59
N THR A 59 -1.69 -8.45 -0.88
CA THR A 59 -2.77 -9.39 -0.55
C THR A 59 -3.06 -9.37 0.94
N TRP A 60 -2.02 -9.39 1.78
CA TRP A 60 -2.18 -9.32 3.23
C TRP A 60 -2.80 -7.99 3.69
N ILE A 61 -2.38 -6.86 3.10
CA ILE A 61 -2.96 -5.53 3.37
C ILE A 61 -4.44 -5.50 2.99
N LEU A 62 -4.81 -5.98 1.80
CA LEU A 62 -6.19 -6.01 1.33
C LEU A 62 -7.10 -6.95 2.13
N ALA A 63 -6.52 -7.92 2.85
CA ALA A 63 -7.24 -8.82 3.74
C ALA A 63 -7.49 -8.22 5.14
N GLN A 64 -6.92 -7.06 5.47
CA GLN A 64 -7.13 -6.41 6.76
C GLN A 64 -8.58 -5.91 6.91
N LYS A 65 -9.12 -6.01 8.12
CA LYS A 65 -10.48 -5.57 8.49
C LYS A 65 -10.43 -4.48 9.55
#